data_AF-A0A7S3AI88-F1
#
_entry.id   AF-A0A7S3AI88-F1
#
_cell.length_a   1.000
_cell.length_b   1.000
_cell.length_c   1.000
_cell.angle_alpha   90.00
_cell.angle_beta   90.00
_cell.angle_gamma   90.00
#
_symmetry.space_group_name_H-M   'P 1'
#
loop_
_entity.id
_entity.type
_entity.pdbx_description
1 polymer ?
#
loop_
_entity_poly.entity_id
_entity_poly.type
_entity_poly.pdbx_seq_one_letter_code
_entity_poly.pdbx_strand_id
1 'polypeptide(L)'
;ARLIMERKRRRGDEEPVQDEGIEQRLVNLIVRVGDKNIESLNAHLDGLAKALEDDLAVHRTLIIDTIFDCVRSLQTKTSVYGTLVGLLNAYDDAFGAAIATNAHRELQQALDDHAPNAIRGLTRFVIELVNARSLAPSASIE
;
A
#
# COMPACT_ATOMS: atom_id res chain seq x y z
N ALA A 1 -34.30 44.99 21.32
CA ALA A 1 -34.12 45.54 19.97
C ALA A 1 -32.63 45.55 19.64
N ARG A 2 -32.31 45.15 18.40
CA ARG A 2 -31.02 44.95 17.74
C ARG A 2 -29.86 45.85 18.19
N LEU A 3 -28.70 45.23 18.46
CA LEU A 3 -27.38 45.82 18.18
C LEU A 3 -26.65 44.87 17.24
N ILE A 4 -26.59 45.27 15.98
CA ILE A 4 -25.86 44.63 14.90
C ILE A 4 -24.38 44.96 15.12
N MET A 5 -23.58 43.99 15.55
CA MET A 5 -22.12 44.06 15.46
C MET A 5 -21.67 43.32 14.20
N GLU A 6 -21.34 44.12 13.20
CA GLU A 6 -20.63 43.73 12.01
C GLU A 6 -19.21 43.28 12.39
N ARG A 7 -18.97 41.97 12.45
CA ARG A 7 -17.61 41.39 12.44
C ARG A 7 -17.45 40.47 11.25
N LYS A 8 -17.04 41.12 10.17
CA LYS A 8 -16.41 40.61 8.97
C LYS A 8 -15.37 39.50 9.26
N ARG A 9 -15.52 38.38 8.54
CA ARG A 9 -14.52 37.37 8.12
C ARG A 9 -13.76 36.57 9.19
N ARG A 10 -13.98 35.25 9.15
CA ARG A 10 -12.97 34.16 9.07
C ARG A 10 -13.70 32.94 8.44
N ARG A 11 -14.01 32.98 7.13
CA ARG A 11 -13.38 32.12 6.09
C ARG A 11 -12.54 31.00 6.69
N GLY A 12 -12.97 29.77 6.38
CA GLY A 12 -12.38 28.54 6.88
C GLY A 12 -10.88 28.50 6.65
N ASP A 13 -10.20 27.88 7.59
CA ASP A 13 -8.86 27.34 7.41
C ASP A 13 -8.97 26.22 6.36
N GLU A 14 -9.09 26.61 5.09
CA GLU A 14 -8.60 25.79 3.99
C GLU A 14 -7.08 25.82 4.16
N GLU A 15 -6.55 24.77 4.80
CA GLU A 15 -5.12 24.51 4.75
C GLU A 15 -4.66 24.65 3.30
N PRO A 16 -3.50 25.30 3.05
CA PRO A 16 -3.02 25.45 1.69
C PRO A 16 -2.92 24.06 1.10
N VAL A 17 -3.70 23.80 0.03
CA VAL A 17 -3.57 22.61 -0.80
C VAL A 17 -2.17 22.71 -1.41
N GLN A 18 -1.20 22.19 -0.67
CA GLN A 18 0.11 21.89 -1.20
C GLN A 18 -0.16 20.91 -2.33
N ASP A 19 0.35 21.24 -3.50
CA ASP A 19 0.34 20.32 -4.63
C ASP A 19 1.17 19.11 -4.19
N GLU A 20 0.51 18.10 -3.61
CA GLU A 20 1.15 16.87 -3.18
C GLU A 20 1.76 16.27 -4.44
N GLY A 21 3.09 16.20 -4.47
CA GLY A 21 3.79 15.55 -5.56
C GLY A 21 3.23 14.15 -5.80
N ILE A 22 3.23 13.71 -7.06
CA ILE A 22 2.62 12.42 -7.48
C ILE A 22 3.06 11.28 -6.56
N GLU A 23 4.33 11.25 -6.14
CA GLU A 23 4.88 10.28 -5.19
C GLU A 23 4.15 10.26 -3.84
N GLN A 24 3.93 11.42 -3.23
CA GLN A 24 3.22 11.52 -1.95
C GLN A 24 1.77 11.05 -2.10
N ARG A 25 1.14 11.36 -3.22
CA ARG A 25 -0.21 10.89 -3.55
C ARG A 25 -0.25 9.37 -3.67
N LEU A 26 0.72 8.74 -4.36
CA LEU A 26 0.84 7.29 -4.48
C LEU A 26 0.98 6.63 -3.10
N VAL A 27 1.87 7.16 -2.27
CA VAL A 27 2.05 6.69 -0.89
C VAL A 27 0.74 6.78 -0.11
N ASN A 28 0.07 7.93 -0.15
CA ASN A 28 -1.18 8.15 0.57
C ASN A 28 -2.29 7.18 0.13
N LEU A 29 -2.39 6.88 -1.17
CA LEU A 29 -3.36 5.91 -1.69
C LEU A 29 -3.09 4.49 -1.16
N ILE A 30 -1.83 4.04 -1.20
CA ILE A 30 -1.44 2.71 -0.73
C ILE A 30 -1.62 2.59 0.79
N VAL A 31 -1.22 3.59 1.57
CA VAL A 31 -1.31 3.53 3.03
C VAL A 31 -2.77 3.48 3.51
N ARG A 32 -3.66 4.23 2.85
CA ARG A 32 -5.08 4.37 3.26
C ARG A 32 -6.01 3.28 2.74
N VAL A 33 -5.53 2.39 1.87
CA VAL A 33 -6.35 1.27 1.42
C VAL A 33 -6.74 0.38 2.61
N GLY A 34 -8.00 -0.07 2.64
CA GLY A 34 -8.54 -0.90 3.71
C GLY A 34 -8.98 -0.19 5.00
N ASP A 35 -9.01 1.15 5.04
CA ASP A 35 -9.48 1.89 6.21
C ASP A 35 -11.02 1.85 6.38
N LYS A 36 -11.50 2.10 7.61
CA LYS A 36 -12.84 1.70 8.14
C LYS A 36 -14.09 2.30 7.47
N ASN A 37 -13.99 3.02 6.35
CA ASN A 37 -15.12 3.75 5.74
C ASN A 37 -15.30 3.44 4.24
N ILE A 38 -14.97 2.22 3.80
CA ILE A 38 -15.09 1.82 2.40
C ILE A 38 -16.35 0.97 2.24
N GLU A 39 -17.30 1.41 1.41
CA GLU A 39 -18.54 0.65 1.12
C GLU A 39 -18.25 -0.70 0.46
N SER A 40 -17.24 -0.76 -0.41
CA SER A 40 -16.77 -1.99 -1.05
C SER A 40 -15.24 -2.00 -1.16
N LEU A 41 -14.59 -2.79 -0.31
CA LEU A 41 -13.14 -2.95 -0.33
C LEU A 41 -12.63 -3.49 -1.67
N ASN A 42 -13.36 -4.42 -2.28
CA ASN A 42 -12.97 -5.02 -3.56
C ASN A 42 -12.96 -3.98 -4.67
N ALA A 43 -14.03 -3.18 -4.80
CA ALA A 43 -14.09 -2.13 -5.82
C ALA A 43 -13.00 -1.06 -5.62
N HIS A 44 -12.67 -0.76 -4.36
CA HIS A 44 -11.58 0.17 -4.06
C HIS A 44 -10.21 -0.41 -4.40
N LEU A 45 -9.98 -1.70 -4.16
CA LEU A 45 -8.75 -2.39 -4.54
C LEU A 45 -8.58 -2.45 -6.06
N ASP A 46 -9.64 -2.79 -6.80
CA ASP A 46 -9.60 -2.82 -8.27
C ASP A 46 -9.33 -1.42 -8.85
N GLY A 47 -10.01 -0.40 -8.31
CA GLY A 47 -9.79 0.99 -8.71
C GLY A 47 -8.38 1.49 -8.41
N LEU A 48 -7.84 1.11 -7.25
CA LEU A 48 -6.47 1.45 -6.87
C LEU A 48 -5.45 0.74 -7.77
N ALA A 49 -5.61 -0.57 -8.02
CA ALA A 49 -4.71 -1.32 -8.87
C ALA A 49 -4.64 -0.72 -10.28
N LYS A 50 -5.79 -0.35 -10.85
CA LYS A 50 -5.86 0.32 -12.14
C LYS A 50 -5.20 1.71 -12.13
N ALA A 51 -5.34 2.46 -11.05
CA ALA A 51 -4.67 3.76 -10.93
C ALA A 51 -3.14 3.61 -10.85
N LEU A 52 -2.66 2.59 -10.14
CA LEU A 52 -1.23 2.33 -9.98
C LEU A 52 -0.60 1.72 -11.23
N GLU A 53 -1.37 1.00 -12.07
CA GLU A 53 -0.89 0.39 -13.32
C GLU A 53 -0.15 1.40 -14.20
N ASP A 54 -0.76 2.57 -14.43
CA ASP A 54 -0.18 3.64 -15.26
C ASP A 54 1.13 4.18 -14.66
N ASP A 55 1.26 4.16 -13.33
CA ASP A 55 2.41 4.68 -12.58
C ASP A 55 3.53 3.64 -12.39
N LEU A 56 3.27 2.34 -12.62
CA LEU A 56 4.26 1.26 -12.45
C LEU A 56 5.49 1.41 -13.37
N ALA A 57 5.36 2.10 -14.50
CA ALA A 57 6.48 2.33 -15.41
C ALA A 57 7.54 3.28 -14.82
N VAL A 58 7.10 4.25 -14.01
CA VAL A 58 7.95 5.35 -13.52
C VAL A 58 8.23 5.22 -12.02
N HIS A 59 7.24 4.83 -11.23
CA HIS A 59 7.28 4.84 -9.77
C HIS A 59 7.31 3.43 -9.14
N ARG A 60 7.73 2.41 -9.91
CA ARG A 60 7.77 1.01 -9.47
C ARG A 60 8.40 0.83 -8.09
N THR A 61 9.60 1.36 -7.91
CA THR A 61 10.38 1.19 -6.69
C THR A 61 9.65 1.80 -5.49
N LEU A 62 9.13 3.02 -5.65
CA LEU A 62 8.35 3.69 -4.61
C LEU A 62 7.13 2.87 -4.19
N ILE A 63 6.39 2.33 -5.16
CA ILE A 63 5.20 1.50 -4.90
C ILE A 63 5.59 0.24 -4.13
N ILE A 64 6.63 -0.46 -4.58
CA ILE A 64 7.14 -1.68 -3.92
C ILE A 64 7.56 -1.36 -2.48
N ASP A 65 8.40 -0.35 -2.28
CA ASP A 65 8.93 0.02 -0.97
C ASP A 65 7.80 0.41 -0.01
N THR A 66 6.83 1.19 -0.51
CA THR A 66 5.63 1.58 0.27
C THR A 66 4.82 0.37 0.71
N ILE A 67 4.63 -0.63 -0.17
CA ILE A 67 3.93 -1.87 0.18
C ILE A 67 4.68 -2.62 1.28
N PHE A 68 6.01 -2.75 1.19
CA PHE A 68 6.80 -3.42 2.22
C PHE A 68 6.78 -2.69 3.56
N ASP A 69 6.85 -1.36 3.55
CA ASP A 69 6.70 -0.53 4.76
C ASP A 69 5.33 -0.73 5.41
N CYS A 70 4.28 -0.80 4.60
CA CYS A 70 2.94 -1.08 5.07
C CYS A 70 2.81 -2.51 5.62
N VAL A 71 3.40 -3.51 4.99
CA VAL A 71 3.39 -4.90 5.48
C VAL A 71 4.07 -5.01 6.84
N ARG A 72 5.19 -4.29 7.04
CA ARG A 72 5.91 -4.26 8.31
C ARG A 72 5.13 -3.55 9.41
N SER A 73 4.54 -2.39 9.08
CA SER A 73 3.98 -1.45 10.05
C SER A 73 2.48 -1.64 10.29
N LEU A 74 1.75 -2.15 9.30
CA LEU A 74 0.28 -2.26 9.26
C LEU A 74 -0.16 -3.71 9.05
N GLN A 75 0.35 -4.61 9.89
CA GLN A 75 0.19 -6.07 9.77
C GLN A 75 -1.27 -6.57 9.79
N THR A 76 -2.21 -5.77 10.28
CA THR A 76 -3.64 -6.11 10.25
C THR A 76 -4.24 -5.99 8.85
N LYS A 77 -3.55 -5.28 7.94
CA LYS A 77 -3.95 -5.06 6.54
C LYS A 77 -3.13 -5.90 5.56
N THR A 78 -2.31 -6.86 6.02
CA THR A 78 -1.44 -7.67 5.16
C THR A 78 -2.19 -8.38 4.02
N SER A 79 -3.38 -8.92 4.28
CA SER A 79 -4.19 -9.56 3.22
C SER A 79 -4.70 -8.56 2.18
N VAL A 80 -4.95 -7.31 2.57
CA VAL A 80 -5.32 -6.23 1.63
C VAL A 80 -4.16 -5.95 0.68
N TYR A 81 -2.94 -5.85 1.21
CA TYR A 81 -1.73 -5.66 0.41
C TYR A 81 -1.40 -6.87 -0.47
N GLY A 82 -1.63 -8.09 0.02
CA GLY A 82 -1.48 -9.32 -0.77
C GLY A 82 -2.42 -9.33 -1.98
N THR A 83 -3.70 -8.99 -1.80
CA THR A 83 -4.65 -8.86 -2.91
C THR A 83 -4.26 -7.76 -3.88
N LEU A 84 -3.85 -6.58 -3.40
CA LEU A 84 -3.40 -5.48 -4.25
C LEU A 84 -2.23 -5.92 -5.14
N VAL A 85 -1.25 -6.62 -4.57
CA VAL A 85 -0.13 -7.17 -5.34
C VAL A 85 -0.57 -8.22 -6.35
N GLY A 86 -1.50 -9.09 -6.00
CA GLY A 86 -2.07 -10.05 -6.95
C GLY A 86 -2.73 -9.36 -8.16
N LEU A 87 -3.47 -8.28 -7.91
CA LEU A 87 -4.07 -7.47 -8.97
C LEU A 87 -3.00 -6.80 -9.84
N LEU A 88 -1.97 -6.18 -9.23
CA LEU A 88 -0.87 -5.54 -9.96
C LEU A 88 -0.03 -6.54 -10.76
N ASN A 89 0.19 -7.73 -10.22
CA ASN A 89 0.87 -8.81 -10.95
C ASN A 89 0.09 -9.23 -12.21
N ALA A 90 -1.24 -9.21 -12.18
CA ALA A 90 -2.05 -9.51 -13.37
C ALA A 90 -1.90 -8.46 -14.49
N TYR A 91 -1.49 -7.23 -14.16
CA TYR A 91 -1.16 -6.19 -15.12
C TYR A 91 0.30 -6.26 -15.59
N ASP A 92 1.22 -6.61 -14.69
CA ASP A 92 2.66 -6.69 -14.96
C ASP A 92 3.33 -7.84 -14.18
N ASP A 93 3.61 -8.96 -14.85
CA ASP A 93 4.30 -10.10 -14.25
C ASP A 93 5.72 -9.75 -13.75
N ALA A 94 6.39 -8.75 -14.35
CA ALA A 94 7.70 -8.30 -13.90
C ALA A 94 7.60 -7.53 -12.57
N PHE A 95 6.45 -6.92 -12.28
CA PHE A 95 6.18 -6.36 -10.96
C PHE A 95 6.08 -7.46 -9.91
N GLY A 96 5.34 -8.54 -10.16
CA GLY A 96 5.26 -9.66 -9.23
C GLY A 96 6.59 -10.37 -9.00
N ALA A 97 7.41 -10.54 -10.05
CA ALA A 97 8.76 -11.08 -9.91
C ALA A 97 9.65 -10.20 -9.01
N ALA A 98 9.52 -8.88 -9.11
CA ALA A 98 10.23 -7.94 -8.24
C ALA A 98 9.74 -8.01 -6.79
N ILE A 99 8.42 -8.09 -6.56
CA ILE A 99 7.84 -8.33 -5.23
C ILE A 99 8.39 -9.63 -4.63
N ALA A 100 8.36 -10.73 -5.38
CA ALA A 100 8.83 -12.04 -4.93
C ALA A 100 10.28 -12.00 -4.45
N THR A 101 11.14 -11.40 -5.28
CA THR A 101 12.57 -11.22 -4.99
C THR A 101 12.77 -10.35 -3.75
N ASN A 102 12.04 -9.25 -3.65
CA ASN A 102 12.11 -8.36 -2.49
C ASN A 102 11.58 -9.05 -1.23
N ALA A 103 10.50 -9.83 -1.31
CA ALA A 103 9.90 -10.47 -0.14
C ALA A 103 10.86 -11.45 0.52
N HIS A 104 11.59 -12.24 -0.28
CA HIS A 104 12.64 -13.12 0.25
C HIS A 104 13.78 -12.33 0.90
N ARG A 105 14.27 -11.27 0.22
CA ARG A 105 15.35 -10.42 0.74
C ARG A 105 14.96 -9.73 2.05
N GLU A 106 13.80 -9.10 2.11
CA GLU A 106 13.31 -8.39 3.28
C GLU A 106 13.05 -9.34 4.45
N LEU A 107 12.55 -10.55 4.18
CA LEU A 107 12.35 -11.56 5.23
C LEU A 107 13.68 -12.06 5.78
N GLN A 108 14.66 -12.34 4.92
CA GLN A 108 16.00 -12.74 5.35
C GLN A 108 16.65 -11.63 6.20
N GLN A 109 16.58 -10.39 5.74
CA GLN A 109 17.10 -9.25 6.51
C GLN A 109 16.43 -9.12 7.87
N ALA A 110 15.10 -9.30 7.95
CA ALA A 110 14.37 -9.24 9.21
C ALA A 110 14.76 -10.38 10.18
N LEU A 111 15.12 -11.57 9.65
CA LEU A 111 15.65 -12.68 10.43
C LEU A 111 17.04 -12.36 10.99
N ASP A 112 17.92 -11.81 10.16
CA ASP A 112 19.28 -11.41 10.52
C ASP A 112 19.29 -10.28 11.57
N ASP A 113 18.36 -9.33 11.45
CA ASP A 113 18.18 -8.21 12.40
C ASP A 113 17.45 -8.62 13.69
N HIS A 114 17.00 -9.89 13.79
CA HIS A 114 16.17 -10.38 14.88
C HIS A 114 14.95 -9.50 15.16
N ALA A 115 14.25 -9.07 14.10
CA ALA A 115 13.13 -8.13 14.17
C ALA A 115 11.76 -8.88 14.16
N PRO A 116 11.23 -9.32 15.32
CA PRO A 116 10.10 -10.25 15.38
C PRO A 116 8.81 -9.73 14.73
N ASN A 117 8.57 -8.41 14.83
CA ASN A 117 7.41 -7.80 14.19
C ASN A 117 7.54 -7.86 12.67
N ALA A 118 8.69 -7.46 12.11
CA ALA A 118 8.94 -7.51 10.67
C ALA A 118 8.87 -8.96 10.15
N ILE A 119 9.51 -9.91 10.84
CA ILE A 119 9.43 -11.35 10.52
C ILE A 119 7.97 -11.79 10.42
N ARG A 120 7.16 -11.52 11.46
CA ARG A 120 5.74 -11.90 11.48
C ARG A 120 4.92 -11.27 10.34
N GLY A 121 5.15 -9.99 10.05
CA GLY A 121 4.47 -9.28 8.97
C GLY A 121 4.83 -9.85 7.59
N LEU A 122 6.12 -10.03 7.34
CA LEU A 122 6.66 -10.50 6.07
C LEU A 122 6.31 -11.97 5.81
N THR A 123 6.39 -12.85 6.82
CA THR A 123 5.96 -14.26 6.66
C THR A 123 4.49 -14.36 6.25
N ARG A 124 3.60 -13.57 6.87
CA ARG A 124 2.19 -13.53 6.45
C ARG A 124 2.05 -13.04 5.03
N PHE A 125 2.79 -12.00 4.68
CA PHE A 125 2.72 -11.43 3.34
C PHE A 125 3.15 -12.45 2.28
N VAL A 126 4.23 -13.21 2.48
CA VAL A 126 4.64 -14.30 1.59
C VAL A 126 3.51 -15.33 1.37
N ILE A 127 2.79 -15.70 2.43
CA ILE A 127 1.63 -16.61 2.33
C ILE A 127 0.51 -15.97 1.48
N GLU A 128 0.22 -14.69 1.69
CA GLU A 128 -0.79 -13.99 0.89
C GLU A 128 -0.40 -13.86 -0.58
N LEU A 129 0.90 -13.69 -0.87
CA LEU A 129 1.39 -13.66 -2.25
C LEU A 129 1.17 -15.00 -2.98
N VAL A 130 1.25 -16.13 -2.27
CA VAL A 130 0.88 -17.45 -2.80
C VAL A 130 -0.62 -17.54 -3.05
N ASN A 131 -1.44 -17.10 -2.08
CA ASN A 131 -2.90 -17.09 -2.21
C ASN A 131 -3.37 -16.25 -3.40
N ALA A 132 -2.72 -15.11 -3.62
CA ALA A 132 -3.01 -14.17 -4.69
C ALA A 132 -2.39 -14.56 -6.05
N ARG A 133 -1.74 -15.73 -6.14
CA ARG A 133 -1.05 -16.26 -7.33
C ARG A 133 0.11 -15.43 -7.87
N SER A 134 0.56 -14.44 -7.10
CA SER A 134 1.80 -13.69 -7.39
C SER A 134 3.08 -14.48 -7.07
N LEU A 135 2.98 -15.56 -6.29
CA LEU A 135 4.05 -16.52 -6.02
C LEU A 135 3.57 -17.95 -6.27
N ALA A 136 4.45 -18.78 -6.83
CA ALA A 136 4.21 -20.21 -6.91
C ALA A 136 4.30 -20.84 -5.51
N PRO A 137 3.42 -21.80 -5.14
CA PRO A 137 3.48 -22.44 -3.83
C PRO A 137 4.83 -23.06 -3.50
N SER A 138 5.54 -23.62 -4.49
CA SER A 138 6.88 -24.19 -4.32
C SER A 138 7.91 -23.17 -3.81
N ALA A 139 7.77 -21.90 -4.18
CA ALA A 139 8.69 -20.84 -3.77
C ALA A 139 8.48 -20.36 -2.31
N SER A 140 7.42 -20.81 -1.64
CA SER A 140 7.13 -20.44 -0.25
C SER A 140 7.64 -21.43 0.80
N ILE A 141 8.07 -22.62 0.35
CA ILE A 141 8.42 -23.77 1.21
C ILE A 141 9.95 -23.99 1.25
N GLU A 142 10.71 -23.37 0.34
CA GLU A 142 12.19 -23.33 0.35
C GLU A 142 12.72 -22.11 1.10
#